data_AF-A0A1Z5JS67-F1
#
_entry.id   AF-A0A1Z5JS67-F1
#
_cell.length_a   1.000
_cell.length_b   1.000
_cell.length_c   1.000
_cell.angle_alpha   90.00
_cell.angle_beta   90.00
_cell.angle_gamma   90.00
#
_symmetry.space_group_name_H-M   'P 1'
#
loop_
_entity.id
_entity.type
_entity.pdbx_description
1 polymer ?
#
loop_
_entity_poly.entity_id
_entity_poly.type
_entity_poly.pdbx_seq_one_letter_code
_entity_poly.pdbx_strand_id
1 'polypeptide(L)'
;MNAIFQQLNYTIRQRATDTICWLQQQRHMSKYLSKAAKKRLVLTTKRAHKGFYKGNGATKEGRLTSKGKFIVDPLRRLELVIPDLTGFKLKPYIARSVPKVPPEQQRNPISR
;
A
#
# COMPACT_ATOMS: atom_id res chain seq x y z
N MET A 1 40.19 -23.74 52.05
CA MET A 1 40.45 -24.28 50.69
C MET A 1 39.21 -24.30 49.79
N ASN A 2 38.00 -24.59 50.28
CA ASN A 2 36.81 -24.72 49.41
C ASN A 2 36.14 -23.40 48.98
N ALA A 3 36.23 -22.31 49.76
CA ALA A 3 35.59 -21.03 49.40
C ALA A 3 36.27 -20.32 48.23
N ILE A 4 37.61 -20.31 48.21
CA ILE A 4 38.42 -19.68 47.15
C ILE A 4 38.21 -20.40 45.81
N PHE A 5 38.12 -21.74 45.82
CA PHE A 5 37.87 -22.52 44.63
C PHE A 5 36.44 -22.30 44.08
N GLN A 6 35.44 -22.18 44.95
CA GLN A 6 34.08 -21.83 44.53
C GLN A 6 33.99 -20.40 43.96
N GLN A 7 34.71 -19.45 44.55
CA GLN A 7 34.72 -18.06 44.10
C GLN A 7 35.42 -17.90 42.76
N LEU A 8 36.58 -18.56 42.56
CA LEU A 8 37.26 -18.62 41.25
C LEU A 8 36.37 -19.23 40.17
N ASN A 9 35.67 -20.33 40.46
CA ASN A 9 34.78 -20.98 39.50
C ASN A 9 33.56 -20.13 39.15
N TYR A 10 33.01 -19.37 40.10
CA TYR A 10 31.91 -18.42 39.85
C TYR A 10 32.38 -17.25 38.97
N THR A 11 33.55 -16.66 39.23
CA THR A 11 34.11 -15.56 38.42
C THR A 11 34.48 -16.00 37.01
N ILE A 12 35.01 -17.22 36.83
CA ILE A 12 35.32 -17.77 35.50
C ILE A 12 34.05 -17.98 34.68
N ARG A 13 32.97 -18.47 35.29
CA ARG A 13 31.67 -18.63 34.62
C ARG A 13 31.04 -17.29 34.22
N GLN A 14 31.13 -16.27 35.07
CA GLN A 14 30.64 -14.92 34.73
C GLN A 14 31.43 -14.30 33.56
N ARG A 15 32.76 -14.41 33.54
CA ARG A 15 33.58 -13.90 32.42
C ARG A 15 33.32 -14.62 31.08
N ALA A 16 32.98 -15.91 31.14
CA ALA A 16 32.63 -16.69 29.95
C ALA A 16 31.26 -16.28 29.37
N THR A 17 30.25 -16.00 30.22
CA THR A 17 28.94 -15.52 29.74
C THR A 17 29.01 -14.09 29.19
N ASP A 18 29.88 -13.26 29.76
CA ASP A 18 29.98 -11.85 29.37
C ASP A 18 30.67 -11.69 28.00
N THR A 19 31.62 -12.56 27.67
CA THR A 19 32.30 -12.55 26.36
C THR A 19 31.44 -13.13 25.23
N ILE A 20 30.60 -14.13 25.51
CA ILE A 20 29.62 -14.68 24.54
C ILE A 20 28.56 -13.61 24.18
N CYS A 21 28.21 -12.74 25.13
CA CYS A 21 27.26 -11.65 24.92
C CYS A 21 27.79 -10.49 24.03
N TRP A 22 29.12 -10.35 23.92
CA TRP A 22 29.77 -9.27 23.16
C TRP A 22 30.10 -9.60 21.70
N LEU A 23 29.86 -10.83 21.23
CA LEU A 23 29.56 -11.05 19.80
C LEU A 23 28.10 -10.64 19.54
N GLN A 24 27.78 -9.41 19.95
CA GLN A 24 26.56 -8.72 19.59
C GLN A 24 26.65 -8.53 18.08
N GLN A 25 26.12 -9.52 17.36
CA GLN A 25 26.01 -9.55 15.91
C GLN A 25 25.36 -8.23 15.53
N GLN A 26 26.14 -7.25 15.07
CA GLN A 26 25.61 -5.98 14.61
C GLN A 26 24.71 -6.31 13.44
N ARG A 27 23.42 -6.42 13.71
CA ARG A 27 22.46 -6.73 12.66
C ARG A 27 22.34 -5.45 11.85
N HIS A 28 23.17 -5.33 10.83
CA HIS A 28 22.98 -4.33 9.79
C HIS A 28 21.61 -4.62 9.17
N MET A 29 20.59 -3.92 9.66
CA MET A 29 19.26 -3.96 9.08
C MET A 29 19.38 -3.40 7.68
N SER A 30 19.36 -4.28 6.67
CA SER A 30 19.34 -3.83 5.29
C SER A 30 18.04 -3.05 5.06
N LYS A 31 18.09 -2.01 4.22
CA LYS A 31 16.89 -1.27 3.78
C LYS A 31 15.81 -2.19 3.19
N TYR A 32 16.19 -3.37 2.73
CA TYR A 32 15.30 -4.33 2.10
C TYR A 32 14.70 -5.32 3.11
N LEU A 33 13.44 -5.69 2.86
CA LEU A 33 12.78 -6.77 3.57
C LEU A 33 13.56 -8.08 3.42
N SER A 34 13.56 -8.88 4.49
CA SER A 34 14.16 -10.22 4.45
C SER A 34 13.54 -11.06 3.33
N LYS A 35 14.31 -12.01 2.77
CA LYS A 35 13.81 -12.91 1.72
C LYS A 35 12.51 -13.62 2.12
N ALA A 36 12.41 -14.01 3.40
CA ALA A 36 11.20 -14.62 3.95
C ALA A 36 10.02 -13.65 3.98
N ALA A 37 10.22 -12.40 4.42
CA ALA A 37 9.17 -11.39 4.43
C ALA A 37 8.71 -11.01 3.01
N LYS A 38 9.63 -10.93 2.04
CA LYS A 38 9.31 -10.61 0.63
C LYS A 38 8.38 -11.64 -0.02
N LYS A 39 8.49 -12.93 0.36
CA LYS A 39 7.63 -14.02 -0.13
C LYS A 39 6.17 -13.90 0.34
N ARG A 40 5.92 -13.18 1.45
CA ARG A 40 4.57 -12.98 2.02
C ARG A 40 3.86 -11.71 1.50
N LEU A 41 4.52 -10.95 0.63
CA LEU A 41 3.90 -9.77 0.03
C LEU A 41 2.86 -10.16 -1.01
N VAL A 42 1.83 -9.32 -1.15
CA VAL A 42 0.79 -9.50 -2.17
C VAL A 42 1.44 -9.54 -3.56
N LEU A 43 1.05 -10.53 -4.37
CA LEU A 43 1.53 -10.67 -5.74
C LEU A 43 1.10 -9.46 -6.59
N THR A 44 1.95 -8.97 -7.47
CA THR A 44 1.59 -7.95 -8.47
C THR A 44 1.68 -8.56 -9.86
N THR A 45 1.11 -7.87 -10.86
CA THR A 45 1.16 -8.32 -12.26
C THR A 45 2.57 -8.56 -12.78
N LYS A 46 3.58 -7.89 -12.23
CA LYS A 46 5.00 -8.02 -12.63
C LYS A 46 5.77 -9.10 -11.87
N ARG A 47 5.23 -9.60 -10.75
CA ARG A 47 5.92 -10.58 -9.90
C ARG A 47 5.56 -12.02 -10.24
N ALA A 48 4.47 -12.23 -10.95
CA ALA A 48 4.01 -13.57 -11.29
C ALA A 48 4.65 -14.08 -12.59
N HIS A 49 4.75 -15.41 -12.72
CA HIS A 49 5.30 -16.06 -13.91
C HIS A 49 4.24 -16.19 -15.02
N LYS A 50 4.65 -16.70 -16.20
CA LYS A 50 3.75 -16.97 -17.34
C LYS A 50 2.59 -17.88 -16.90
N GLY A 51 1.38 -17.57 -17.37
CA GLY A 51 0.15 -18.32 -17.05
C GLY A 51 -0.65 -17.73 -15.89
N PHE A 52 -0.08 -16.82 -15.09
CA PHE A 52 -0.81 -16.14 -14.03
C PHE A 52 -1.30 -14.76 -14.48
N TYR A 53 -2.61 -14.62 -14.67
CA TYR A 53 -3.25 -13.34 -14.99
C TYR A 53 -3.88 -12.73 -13.74
N LYS A 54 -3.32 -11.60 -13.26
CA LYS A 54 -3.85 -10.89 -12.07
C LYS A 54 -4.78 -9.71 -12.41
N GLY A 55 -4.49 -8.98 -13.49
CA GLY A 55 -5.16 -7.73 -13.82
C GLY A 55 -4.74 -6.53 -12.96
N ASN A 56 -5.19 -5.34 -13.36
CA ASN A 56 -4.87 -4.04 -12.71
C ASN A 56 -6.13 -3.24 -12.32
N GLY A 57 -7.30 -3.90 -12.20
CA GLY A 57 -8.56 -3.22 -11.85
C GLY A 57 -9.19 -2.40 -12.99
N ALA A 58 -8.75 -2.58 -14.23
CA ALA A 58 -9.39 -1.97 -15.40
C ALA A 58 -10.80 -2.54 -15.65
N THR A 59 -11.64 -1.73 -16.32
CA THR A 59 -12.99 -2.09 -16.74
C THR A 59 -12.99 -3.26 -17.73
N LYS A 60 -14.01 -4.11 -17.65
CA LYS A 60 -14.20 -5.25 -18.58
C LYS A 60 -15.02 -4.79 -19.78
N GLU A 61 -14.35 -4.39 -20.85
CA GLU A 61 -14.99 -3.79 -22.04
C GLU A 61 -15.56 -4.81 -23.04
N GLY A 62 -15.43 -6.10 -22.77
CA GLY A 62 -15.78 -7.10 -23.77
C GLY A 62 -15.52 -8.53 -23.29
N ARG A 63 -15.32 -9.43 -24.26
CA ARG A 63 -15.09 -10.86 -23.99
C ARG A 63 -14.06 -11.46 -24.93
N LEU A 64 -13.42 -12.53 -24.46
CA LEU A 64 -12.58 -13.37 -25.29
C LEU A 64 -13.45 -14.37 -26.07
N THR A 65 -12.99 -14.73 -27.26
CA THR A 65 -13.52 -15.83 -28.07
C THR A 65 -12.80 -17.13 -27.73
N SER A 66 -13.35 -18.27 -28.16
CA SER A 66 -12.71 -19.58 -28.01
C SER A 66 -11.31 -19.65 -28.62
N LYS A 67 -11.04 -18.85 -29.66
CA LYS A 67 -9.72 -18.74 -30.33
C LYS A 67 -8.81 -17.68 -29.71
N GLY A 68 -9.16 -17.11 -28.55
CA GLY A 68 -8.34 -16.12 -27.84
C GLY A 68 -8.38 -14.69 -28.39
N LYS A 69 -9.16 -14.42 -29.45
CA LYS A 69 -9.40 -13.04 -29.93
C LYS A 69 -10.33 -12.31 -28.96
N PHE A 70 -10.10 -11.01 -28.76
CA PHE A 70 -10.97 -10.16 -27.94
C PHE A 70 -12.02 -9.44 -28.81
N ILE A 71 -13.27 -9.45 -28.37
CA ILE A 71 -14.39 -8.72 -28.98
C ILE A 71 -14.83 -7.66 -28.00
N VAL A 72 -14.81 -6.40 -28.42
CA VAL A 72 -15.28 -5.26 -27.64
C VAL A 72 -16.81 -5.18 -27.73
N ASP A 73 -17.45 -4.95 -26.59
CA ASP A 73 -18.90 -4.74 -26.48
C ASP A 73 -19.17 -3.24 -26.29
N PRO A 74 -19.78 -2.55 -27.27
CA PRO A 74 -20.07 -1.13 -27.17
C PRO A 74 -20.90 -0.75 -25.94
N LEU A 75 -21.79 -1.64 -25.48
CA LEU A 75 -22.65 -1.38 -24.32
C LEU A 75 -21.91 -1.42 -22.99
N ARG A 76 -20.74 -2.08 -22.94
CA ARG A 76 -19.89 -2.18 -21.75
C ARG A 76 -18.75 -1.18 -21.73
N ARG A 77 -18.54 -0.48 -22.84
CA ARG A 77 -17.49 0.53 -22.95
C ARG A 77 -17.86 1.72 -22.08
N LEU A 78 -16.90 2.21 -21.30
CA LEU A 78 -17.08 3.42 -20.50
C LEU A 78 -17.18 4.62 -21.45
N GLU A 79 -18.32 5.30 -21.41
CA GLU A 79 -18.54 6.56 -22.13
C GLU A 79 -18.57 7.72 -21.13
N LEU A 80 -17.73 8.72 -21.36
CA LEU A 80 -17.71 9.94 -20.57
C LEU A 80 -18.58 10.97 -21.29
N VAL A 81 -19.84 11.08 -20.89
CA VAL A 81 -20.77 12.06 -21.44
C VAL A 81 -20.46 13.42 -20.83
N ILE A 82 -19.85 14.29 -21.63
CA ILE A 82 -19.43 15.62 -21.22
C ILE A 82 -20.48 16.63 -21.71
N PRO A 83 -21.04 17.49 -20.83
CA PRO A 83 -21.92 18.56 -21.27
C PRO A 83 -21.14 19.67 -21.97
N ASP A 84 -21.80 20.46 -22.82
CA ASP A 84 -21.20 21.66 -23.37
C ASP A 84 -20.97 22.69 -22.25
N LEU A 85 -19.73 23.15 -22.11
CA LEU A 85 -19.30 24.09 -21.08
C LEU A 85 -19.07 25.50 -21.64
N THR A 86 -19.44 25.74 -22.90
CA THR A 86 -19.26 27.05 -23.54
C THR A 86 -20.08 28.13 -22.81
N GLY A 87 -19.40 29.14 -22.24
CA GLY A 87 -20.04 30.23 -21.49
C GLY A 87 -20.31 29.95 -20.00
N PHE A 88 -19.84 28.83 -19.46
CA PHE A 88 -20.01 28.50 -18.04
C PHE A 88 -19.19 29.45 -17.14
N LYS A 89 -19.86 30.15 -16.21
CA LYS A 89 -19.22 31.11 -15.29
C LYS A 89 -18.51 30.44 -14.11
N LEU A 90 -18.88 29.19 -13.81
CA LEU A 90 -18.35 28.44 -12.66
C LEU A 90 -16.90 28.02 -12.92
N LYS A 91 -16.05 28.21 -11.91
CA LYS A 91 -14.63 27.84 -11.93
C LYS A 91 -14.36 26.73 -10.89
N PRO A 92 -13.26 25.97 -11.01
CA PRO A 92 -12.92 24.92 -10.04
C PRO A 92 -12.72 25.44 -8.61
N TYR A 93 -12.36 26.71 -8.48
CA TYR A 93 -12.08 27.35 -7.20
C TYR A 93 -12.85 28.65 -7.05
N ILE A 94 -13.08 29.02 -5.79
CA ILE A 94 -13.65 30.31 -5.38
C ILE A 94 -12.56 31.21 -4.79
N ALA A 95 -12.82 32.52 -4.78
CA ALA A 95 -11.93 33.46 -4.12
C ALA A 95 -11.92 33.24 -2.59
N ARG A 96 -10.75 33.40 -1.96
CA ARG A 96 -10.58 33.22 -0.51
C ARG A 96 -11.37 34.24 0.33
N SER A 97 -11.77 35.35 -0.28
CA SER A 97 -12.61 36.39 0.34
C SER A 97 -14.07 35.95 0.54
N VAL A 98 -14.53 34.92 -0.16
CA VAL A 98 -15.91 34.43 -0.03
C VAL A 98 -16.08 33.74 1.33
N PRO A 99 -17.06 34.16 2.16
CA PRO A 99 -17.29 33.53 3.46
C PRO A 99 -17.81 32.10 3.30
N LYS A 100 -17.37 31.20 4.17
CA LYS A 100 -17.87 29.82 4.21
C LYS A 100 -19.22 29.80 4.93
N VAL A 101 -20.25 29.32 4.24
CA VAL A 101 -21.59 29.17 4.82
C VAL A 101 -21.70 27.79 5.47
N PRO A 102 -22.04 27.69 6.77
CA PRO A 102 -22.20 26.41 7.45
C PRO A 102 -23.36 25.60 6.83
N PRO A 103 -23.26 24.27 6.75
CA PRO A 103 -24.20 23.43 6.03
C PRO A 103 -25.64 23.55 6.55
N GLU A 104 -25.83 23.84 7.84
CA GLU A 104 -27.16 24.02 8.45
C GLU A 104 -27.91 25.25 7.91
N GLN A 105 -27.19 26.23 7.35
CA GLN A 105 -27.75 27.47 6.80
C GLN A 105 -27.89 27.44 5.26
N GLN A 106 -27.43 26.38 4.60
CA GLN A 106 -27.60 26.18 3.16
C GLN A 106 -29.05 25.76 2.90
N ARG A 107 -29.91 26.73 2.60
CA ARG A 107 -31.38 26.59 2.63
C ARG A 107 -31.95 25.44 1.79
N ASN A 108 -33.02 24.86 2.35
CA ASN A 108 -34.01 23.94 1.78
C ASN A 108 -34.69 24.54 0.51
N PRO A 109 -34.67 23.86 -0.65
CA PRO A 109 -35.05 24.46 -1.94
C PRO A 109 -36.56 24.70 -2.19
N ILE A 110 -37.45 24.42 -1.24
CA ILE A 110 -38.91 24.32 -1.51
C ILE A 110 -39.73 25.60 -1.17
N SER A 111 -39.14 26.70 -0.69
CA SER A 111 -39.90 27.93 -0.35
C SER A 111 -39.80 29.07 -1.37
N ARG A 112 -40.16 28.81 -2.63
CA ARG A 112 -40.50 29.85 -3.62
C ARG A 112 -41.72 29.45 -4.43
#